data_AF-A0A6I0E9F7-F1
#
_entry.id   AF-A0A6I0E9F7-F1
#
_cell.length_a   1.000
_cell.length_b   1.000
_cell.length_c   1.000
_cell.angle_alpha   90.00
_cell.angle_beta   90.00
_cell.angle_gamma   90.00
#
_symmetry.space_group_name_H-M   'P 1'
#
loop_
_entity.id
_entity.type
_entity.pdbx_description
1 polymer ?
#
loop_
_entity_poly.entity_id
_entity_poly.type
_entity_poly.pdbx_seq_one_letter_code
_entity_poly.pdbx_strand_id
1 'polypeptide(L)' 'MNKVLSLILLFTPAICFGQSVFQTNQGSVKFTSDAPLEMIQAQTTKIKGLLNTTERSFAFLLPMSSFEGFNSKLQQTHFN' A
#
# COMPACT_ATOMS: atom_id res chain seq x y z
N MET A 1 -9.13 -26.79 -42.24
CA MET A 1 -8.22 -26.42 -41.13
C MET A 1 -8.47 -24.98 -40.63
N ASN A 2 -8.58 -24.00 -41.52
CA ASN A 2 -8.70 -22.57 -41.16
C ASN A 2 -9.99 -22.20 -40.39
N LYS A 3 -11.11 -22.90 -40.63
CA LYS A 3 -12.38 -22.69 -39.91
C LYS A 3 -12.34 -23.18 -38.46
N VAL A 4 -11.63 -24.29 -38.19
CA VAL A 4 -11.43 -24.83 -36.83
C VAL A 4 -10.52 -23.92 -36.03
N LEU A 5 -9.45 -23.41 -36.67
CA LEU A 5 -8.54 -22.43 -36.07
C LEU A 5 -9.26 -21.12 -35.70
N SER A 6 -10.17 -20.65 -36.57
CA SER A 6 -10.98 -19.45 -36.31
C SER A 6 -11.97 -19.65 -35.16
N LEU A 7 -12.52 -20.86 -34.99
CA LEU A 7 -13.44 -21.19 -33.90
C LEU A 7 -12.72 -21.27 -32.55
N ILE A 8 -11.51 -21.82 -32.52
CA ILE A 8 -10.66 -21.86 -31.31
C ILE A 8 -10.29 -20.44 -30.85
N LEU A 9 -10.00 -19.52 -31.78
CA LEU A 9 -9.66 -18.14 -31.47
C LEU A 9 -10.81 -17.35 -30.84
N LEU A 10 -12.07 -17.75 -31.09
CA LEU A 10 -13.28 -17.10 -30.57
C LEU A 10 -13.61 -17.47 -29.11
N PHE A 11 -13.08 -18.57 -28.59
CA PHE A 11 -13.34 -19.05 -27.22
C PHE A 11 -12.24 -18.72 -26.20
N THR A 12 -11.12 -18.12 -26.64
CA THR A 12 -10.02 -17.73 -25.75
C THR A 12 -10.32 -16.61 -24.73
N PRO A 13 -11.24 -15.63 -24.93
CA PRO A 13 -11.42 -14.56 -23.95
C PRO A 13 -12.16 -15.00 -22.67
N ALA A 14 -12.75 -16.22 -22.63
CA ALA A 14 -13.51 -16.70 -21.48
C ALA A 14 -12.65 -17.08 -20.25
N ILE A 15 -11.32 -17.04 -20.37
CA ILE A 15 -10.38 -17.49 -19.32
C ILE A 15 -9.48 -16.35 -18.83
N CYS A 16 -9.88 -15.08 -19.03
CA CYS A 16 -9.12 -13.94 -18.52
C CYS A 16 -9.38 -13.77 -17.02
N PHE A 17 -8.46 -14.26 -16.19
CA PHE A 17 -8.42 -13.92 -14.77
C PHE A 17 -7.73 -12.56 -14.61
N GLY A 18 -8.45 -11.57 -14.08
CA GLY A 18 -7.89 -10.25 -13.75
C GLY A 18 -6.97 -10.30 -12.51
N GLN A 19 -6.13 -9.27 -12.33
CA GLN A 19 -5.30 -9.19 -11.13
C GLN A 19 -6.18 -9.05 -9.87
N SER A 20 -5.90 -9.87 -8.86
CA SER A 20 -6.59 -9.82 -7.56
C SER A 20 -5.82 -9.02 -6.53
N VAL A 21 -4.50 -8.85 -6.71
CA VAL A 21 -3.63 -8.11 -5.79
C VAL A 21 -3.08 -6.87 -6.48
N PHE A 22 -3.32 -5.72 -5.85
CA PHE A 22 -2.81 -4.41 -6.26
C PHE A 22 -1.72 -3.99 -5.28
N GLN A 23 -0.68 -3.32 -5.77
CA GLN A 23 0.43 -2.84 -4.95
C GLN A 23 0.74 -1.37 -5.22
N THR A 24 1.21 -0.67 -4.19
CA THR A 24 1.74 0.69 -4.33
C THR A 24 2.97 0.90 -3.46
N ASN A 25 3.94 1.65 -3.97
CA ASN A 25 5.07 2.20 -3.20
C ASN A 25 4.94 3.72 -3.03
N GLN A 26 3.81 4.30 -3.44
CA GLN A 26 3.51 5.72 -3.34
C GLN A 26 2.39 5.92 -2.34
N GLY A 27 2.64 6.77 -1.37
CA GLY A 27 1.69 7.15 -0.34
C GLY A 27 2.33 8.06 0.70
N SER A 28 1.51 8.59 1.60
CA SER A 28 1.95 9.39 2.74
C SER A 28 1.15 8.97 3.96
N VAL A 29 1.82 8.85 5.10
CA VAL A 29 1.22 8.54 6.40
C VAL A 29 1.58 9.67 7.35
N LYS A 30 0.57 10.24 8.01
CA LYS A 30 0.74 11.25 9.06
C LYS A 30 0.41 10.64 10.42
N PHE A 31 1.35 10.75 11.35
CA PHE A 31 1.18 10.47 12.77
C PHE A 31 0.85 11.77 13.49
N THR A 32 -0.11 11.73 14.41
CA THR A 32 -0.45 12.87 15.27
C THR A 32 -0.73 12.35 16.66
N SER A 33 0.01 12.86 17.64
CA SER A 33 -0.26 12.67 19.06
C SER A 33 -0.68 14.02 19.63
N ASP A 34 -1.88 14.06 20.20
CA ASP A 34 -2.44 15.27 20.81
C ASP A 34 -2.50 15.08 22.32
N ALA A 35 -1.59 15.75 23.02
CA ALA A 35 -1.55 15.78 24.48
C ALA A 35 -1.62 17.23 24.97
N PRO A 36 -2.16 17.50 26.18
CA PRO A 36 -2.41 18.87 26.65
C PRO A 36 -1.18 19.80 26.67
N LEU A 37 0.02 19.24 26.86
CA LEU A 37 1.27 19.99 26.96
C LEU A 37 2.06 20.03 25.65
N GLU A 38 1.77 19.13 24.71
CA GLU A 38 2.55 18.99 23.49
C GLU A 38 1.74 18.30 22.38
N MET A 39 1.77 18.90 21.19
CA MET A 39 1.33 18.26 19.96
C MET A 39 2.54 17.72 19.21
N ILE A 40 2.49 16.44 18.83
CA ILE A 40 3.54 15.78 18.03
C ILE A 40 2.96 15.46 16.68
N GLN A 41 3.63 15.91 15.60
CA GLN A 41 3.28 15.55 14.24
C GLN A 41 4.50 14.95 13.55
N ALA A 42 4.35 13.78 12.96
CA ALA A 42 5.39 13.18 12.14
C ALA A 42 4.77 12.59 10.87
N GLN A 43 5.57 12.43 9.83
CA GLN A 43 5.11 11.90 8.56
C GLN A 43 6.16 10.97 7.93
N THR A 44 5.69 10.04 7.11
CA THR A 44 6.55 9.23 6.25
C THR A 44 5.90 9.04 4.88
N THR A 45 6.74 9.01 3.85
CA THR A 45 6.37 8.58 2.49
C THR A 45 6.89 7.18 2.17
N LYS A 46 7.61 6.54 3.11
CA LYS A 46 8.16 5.20 2.95
C LYS A 46 7.10 4.17 3.33
N ILE A 47 6.26 3.83 2.35
CA ILE A 47 5.17 2.88 2.51
C ILE A 47 5.19 1.85 1.37
N LYS A 48 4.81 0.61 1.70
CA LYS A 48 4.36 -0.39 0.72
C LYS A 48 2.93 -0.76 1.04
N GLY A 49 2.03 -0.64 0.08
CA GLY A 49 0.63 -1.02 0.22
C GLY A 49 0.30 -2.23 -0.65
N LEU A 50 -0.53 -3.13 -0.12
CA LEU A 50 -1.13 -4.26 -0.82
C LEU A 50 -2.64 -4.24 -0.62
N LEU A 51 -3.40 -4.50 -1.68
CA LEU A 51 -4.85 -4.68 -1.64
C LEU A 51 -5.21 -5.97 -2.37
N ASN A 52 -5.81 -6.93 -1.66
CA ASN A 52 -6.33 -8.17 -2.22
C ASN A 52 -7.86 -8.06 -2.35
N THR A 53 -8.37 -7.98 -3.57
CA THR A 53 -9.80 -7.82 -3.85
C THR A 53 -10.59 -9.12 -3.68
N THR A 54 -9.95 -10.28 -3.81
CA THR A 54 -10.56 -11.59 -3.57
C THR A 54 -10.82 -11.81 -2.09
N GLU A 55 -9.84 -11.51 -1.24
CA GLU A 55 -9.92 -11.66 0.22
C GLU A 55 -10.55 -10.44 0.91
N ARG A 56 -10.76 -9.34 0.18
CA ARG A 56 -11.21 -8.04 0.72
C ARG A 56 -10.29 -7.55 1.85
N SER A 57 -9.00 -7.78 1.70
CA SER A 57 -7.97 -7.46 2.69
C SER A 57 -6.99 -6.44 2.13
N PHE A 58 -6.37 -5.67 3.02
CA PHE A 58 -5.28 -4.77 2.67
C PHE A 58 -4.19 -4.84 3.74
N ALA A 59 -2.97 -4.50 3.34
CA ALA A 59 -1.83 -4.41 4.24
C ALA A 59 -0.97 -3.21 3.87
N PHE A 60 -0.46 -2.51 4.88
CA PHE A 60 0.53 -1.47 4.71
C PHE A 60 1.76 -1.80 5.55
N LEU A 61 2.92 -1.73 4.92
CA LEU A 61 4.22 -1.87 5.57
C LEU A 61 4.91 -0.51 5.56
N LEU A 62 5.27 -0.05 6.75
CA LEU A 62 5.89 1.25 7.02
C LEU A 62 6.98 1.09 8.08
N PRO A 63 8.24 1.46 7.80
CA PRO A 63 9.30 1.44 8.80
C PRO A 63 9.09 2.56 9.83
N MET A 64 9.08 2.23 11.13
CA MET A 64 8.93 3.23 12.20
C MET A 64 10.02 4.30 12.14
N SER A 65 11.26 3.88 11.86
CA SER A 65 12.43 4.74 11.66
C SER A 65 12.34 5.71 10.49
N SER A 66 11.35 5.59 9.61
CA SER A 66 11.16 6.48 8.46
C SER A 66 10.30 7.71 8.77
N PHE A 67 9.73 7.80 9.97
CA PHE A 67 8.95 8.96 10.37
C PHE A 67 9.86 10.15 10.68
N GLU A 68 9.52 11.29 10.10
CA GLU A 68 10.22 12.57 10.26
C GLU A 68 9.23 13.67 10.66
N GLY A 69 9.72 14.75 11.29
CA GLY A 69 8.89 15.91 11.67
C GLY A 69 8.61 16.05 13.17
N PHE A 70 9.09 15.12 14.00
CA PHE A 70 9.06 15.22 15.46
C PHE A 70 9.64 16.56 15.97
N ASN A 71 9.14 17.04 17.11
CA ASN A 71 9.55 18.32 17.71
C ASN A 71 11.02 18.32 18.15
N SER A 72 11.60 17.14 18.39
CA SER A 72 13.02 16.99 18.72
C SER A 72 13.58 15.64 18.26
N LYS A 73 14.92 15.57 18.10
CA LYS A 73 15.62 14.31 17.82
C LYS A 73 15.44 13.28 18.94
N LEU A 74 15.37 13.74 20.20
CA LEU A 74 15.15 12.84 21.34
C LEU A 74 13.79 12.14 21.24
N GLN A 75 12.74 12.89 20.91
CA GLN A 75 11.40 12.35 20.69
C GLN A 75 11.36 11.34 19.54
N GLN A 76 12.05 11.65 18.43
CA GLN A 76 12.20 10.70 17.31
C GLN A 76 12.91 9.41 17.73
N THR A 77 13.97 9.51 18.54
CA THR A 77 14.67 8.32 19.07
C THR A 77 13.80 7.47 19.98
N HIS A 78 12.90 8.08 20.78
CA HIS A 78 11.98 7.31 21.63
C HIS A 78 10.83 6.66 20.86
N PHE A 79 10.50 7.17 19.68
CA PHE A 79 9.46 6.62 18.81
C PHE A 79 9.94 5.40 18.00
N ASN A 80 11.23 5.37 17.65
CA ASN A 80 11.88 4.33 16.84
C ASN A 80 12.28 3.10 17.67
#